data_AF-A0A3L7CB67-F1
#
_entry.id   AF-A0A3L7CB67-F1
#
_cell.length_a   1.000
_cell.length_b   1.000
_cell.length_c   1.000
_cell.angle_alpha   90.00
_cell.angle_beta   90.00
_cell.angle_gamma   90.00
#
_symmetry.space_group_name_H-M   'P 1'
#
loop_
_entity.id
_entity.type
_entity.pdbx_description
1 polymer ?
#
loop_
_entity_poly.entity_id
_entity_poly.type
_entity_poly.pdbx_seq_one_letter_code
_entity_poly.pdbx_strand_id
1 'polypeptide(L)'
;IVPGYPRDTIDEVTKELGYIDKAVDVGELFHLWVIEGPKWISNEIPFEKAGLNVKVVADMTPYRTRKVRILNGAHTTLVPVAYLLHLDTVGEAVDDALAGKFLTQTVEREIIPTLDLPKQELEDFAKAVFDRFRNPFVKHYLMSIALNSFSKYETRVLPSLLEYLSRTKELPKHLVFSLAALLEFYRGKRGE
;
A
#
# COMPACT_ATOMS: atom_id res chain seq x y z
N ILE A 1 8.21 -1.25 -1.49
CA ILE A 1 7.90 -0.54 -0.23
C ILE A 1 9.23 -0.16 0.33
N VAL A 2 9.40 1.14 0.54
CA VAL A 2 10.66 1.75 0.94
C VAL A 2 10.31 2.66 2.11
N PRO A 3 10.36 2.16 3.37
CA PRO A 3 9.97 2.94 4.54
C PRO A 3 10.88 4.15 4.82
N GLY A 4 12.05 4.22 4.18
CA GLY A 4 13.04 5.27 4.37
C GLY A 4 14.20 4.80 5.25
N TYR A 5 14.98 5.77 5.72
CA TYR A 5 16.17 5.58 6.54
C TYR A 5 15.90 4.68 7.77
N PRO A 6 16.72 3.63 8.01
CA PRO A 6 16.51 2.66 9.10
C PRO A 6 16.93 3.22 10.46
N ARG A 7 16.17 4.16 11.02
CA ARG A 7 16.53 4.81 12.29
C ARG A 7 16.74 3.83 13.45
N ASP A 8 15.97 2.73 13.47
CA ASP A 8 16.01 1.75 14.55
C ASP A 8 17.19 0.78 14.44
N THR A 9 17.73 0.58 13.25
CA THR A 9 18.76 -0.44 12.96
C THR A 9 20.02 0.14 12.31
N ILE A 10 20.15 1.47 12.23
CA ILE A 10 21.27 2.12 11.56
C ILE A 10 22.62 1.77 12.19
N ASP A 11 22.69 1.57 13.50
CA ASP A 11 23.94 1.20 14.18
C ASP A 11 24.42 -0.20 13.73
N GLU A 12 23.48 -1.13 13.55
CA GLU A 12 23.76 -2.48 13.03
C GLU A 12 24.22 -2.41 11.57
N VAL A 13 23.52 -1.63 10.74
CA VAL A 13 23.88 -1.42 9.33
C VAL A 13 25.24 -0.73 9.21
N THR A 14 25.53 0.29 10.03
CA THR A 14 26.82 0.99 10.04
C THR A 14 27.95 0.05 10.41
N LYS A 15 27.72 -0.84 11.37
CA LYS A 15 28.69 -1.87 11.77
C LYS A 15 28.95 -2.87 10.64
N GLU A 16 27.91 -3.28 9.90
CA GLU A 16 28.03 -4.17 8.75
C GLU A 16 28.77 -3.51 7.58
N LEU A 17 28.44 -2.25 7.28
CA LEU A 17 29.07 -1.49 6.20
C LEU A 17 30.52 -1.07 6.52
N GLY A 18 30.86 -0.88 7.80
CA GLY A 18 32.17 -0.41 8.25
C GLY A 18 32.40 1.10 8.08
N TYR A 19 31.37 1.86 7.68
CA TYR A 19 31.40 3.32 7.57
C TYR A 19 30.02 3.92 7.81
N ILE A 20 29.98 5.22 8.16
CA ILE A 20 28.73 5.96 8.32
C ILE A 20 28.23 6.39 6.94
N ASP A 21 27.10 5.82 6.52
CA ASP A 21 26.36 6.26 5.34
C ASP A 21 25.12 7.07 5.76
N LYS A 22 25.02 8.32 5.28
CA LYS A 22 23.87 9.21 5.59
C LYS A 22 22.70 9.04 4.62
N ALA A 23 22.86 8.19 3.59
CA ALA A 23 21.89 7.96 2.53
C ALA A 23 21.37 6.52 2.49
N VAL A 24 21.53 5.76 3.59
CA VAL A 24 20.96 4.41 3.71
C VAL A 24 19.44 4.45 3.57
N ASP A 25 18.90 3.47 2.85
CA ASP A 25 17.46 3.25 2.75
C ASP A 25 17.16 1.76 2.91
N VAL A 26 15.95 1.45 3.36
CA VAL A 26 15.44 0.09 3.44
C VAL A 26 14.41 -0.10 2.34
N GLY A 27 14.54 -1.18 1.60
CA GLY A 27 13.56 -1.58 0.59
C GLY A 27 13.21 -3.06 0.72
N GLU A 28 11.97 -3.41 0.43
CA GLU A 28 11.63 -4.82 0.20
C GLU A 28 12.24 -5.33 -1.12
N LEU A 29 12.42 -6.65 -1.23
CA LEU A 29 12.92 -7.29 -2.45
C LEU A 29 11.93 -7.24 -3.61
N PHE A 30 10.62 -7.24 -3.34
CA PHE A 30 9.63 -7.14 -4.39
C PHE A 30 9.76 -5.80 -5.11
N HIS A 31 9.86 -5.85 -6.44
CA HIS A 31 9.82 -4.68 -7.28
C HIS A 31 9.02 -4.94 -8.56
N LEU A 32 8.39 -3.90 -9.08
CA LEU A 32 7.68 -3.88 -10.35
C LEU A 32 7.70 -2.44 -10.86
N TRP A 33 8.18 -2.26 -12.10
CA TRP A 33 8.07 -0.97 -12.80
C TRP A 33 7.34 -1.18 -14.12
N VAL A 34 6.20 -0.52 -14.29
CA VAL A 34 5.43 -0.55 -15.54
C VAL A 34 5.59 0.81 -16.21
N ILE A 35 6.01 0.80 -17.47
CA ILE A 35 6.24 1.98 -18.30
C ILE A 35 5.28 1.89 -19.48
N GLU A 36 4.41 2.89 -19.62
CA GLU A 36 3.60 3.02 -20.82
C GLU A 36 4.44 3.62 -21.94
N GLY A 37 4.54 2.93 -23.08
CA GLY A 37 5.29 3.44 -24.21
C GLY A 37 5.56 2.42 -25.31
N PRO A 38 6.21 2.87 -26.39
CA PRO A 38 6.57 2.03 -27.51
C PRO A 38 7.63 0.99 -27.12
N LYS A 39 7.56 -0.20 -27.74
CA LYS A 39 8.45 -1.35 -27.45
C LYS A 39 9.94 -1.06 -27.60
N TRP A 40 10.33 -0.05 -28.37
CA TRP A 40 11.75 0.30 -28.54
C TRP A 40 12.40 0.76 -27.22
N ILE A 41 11.62 1.22 -26.24
CA ILE A 41 12.15 1.57 -24.90
C ILE A 41 12.87 0.39 -24.27
N SER A 42 12.37 -0.84 -24.44
CA SER A 42 13.02 -2.05 -23.92
C SER A 42 14.39 -2.33 -24.56
N ASN A 43 14.67 -1.76 -25.74
CA ASN A 43 15.97 -1.88 -26.38
C ASN A 43 16.97 -0.86 -25.82
N GLU A 44 16.52 0.39 -25.61
CA GLU A 44 17.33 1.48 -25.05
C GLU A 44 17.63 1.26 -23.57
N ILE A 45 16.67 0.71 -22.82
CA ILE A 45 16.79 0.48 -21.38
C ILE A 45 16.44 -0.98 -21.05
N PRO A 46 17.35 -1.93 -21.33
CA PRO A 46 17.05 -3.36 -21.29
C PRO A 46 17.13 -3.93 -19.86
N PHE A 47 16.34 -3.40 -18.93
CA PHE A 47 16.31 -3.83 -17.53
C PHE A 47 16.01 -5.33 -17.36
N GLU A 48 15.23 -5.92 -18.28
CA GLU A 48 14.96 -7.36 -18.30
C GLU A 48 16.24 -8.20 -18.42
N LYS A 49 17.29 -7.70 -19.12
CA LYS A 49 18.59 -8.39 -19.21
C LYS A 49 19.33 -8.44 -17.87
N ALA A 50 19.01 -7.53 -16.95
CA ALA A 50 19.52 -7.53 -15.58
C ALA A 50 18.63 -8.34 -14.61
N GLY A 51 17.63 -9.08 -15.13
CA GLY A 51 16.68 -9.85 -14.31
C GLY A 51 15.65 -8.98 -13.58
N LEU A 52 15.56 -7.69 -13.92
CA LEU A 52 14.65 -6.78 -13.25
C LEU A 52 13.23 -6.89 -13.81
N ASN A 53 12.24 -6.94 -12.92
CA ASN A 53 10.82 -6.93 -13.25
C ASN A 53 10.34 -5.53 -13.72
N VAL A 54 10.73 -5.15 -14.94
CA VAL A 54 10.29 -3.94 -15.63
C VAL A 54 9.50 -4.33 -16.87
N LYS A 55 8.36 -3.68 -17.11
CA LYS A 55 7.46 -3.98 -18.22
C LYS A 55 7.20 -2.71 -19.03
N VAL A 56 7.50 -2.75 -20.34
CA VAL A 56 7.04 -1.74 -21.30
C VAL A 56 5.75 -2.23 -21.92
N VAL A 57 4.66 -1.49 -21.72
CA VAL A 57 3.30 -1.86 -22.15
C VAL A 57 2.67 -0.74 -22.98
N ALA A 58 1.69 -1.09 -23.80
CA ALA A 58 0.95 -0.10 -24.58
C ALA A 58 -0.03 0.73 -23.73
N ASP A 59 -0.54 0.17 -22.63
CA ASP A 59 -1.44 0.84 -21.68
C ASP A 59 -1.12 0.39 -20.26
N MET A 60 -0.72 1.32 -19.38
CA MET A 60 -0.42 1.01 -17.98
C MET A 60 -1.65 1.10 -17.06
N THR A 61 -2.79 1.55 -17.58
CA THR A 61 -4.00 1.85 -16.79
C THR A 61 -4.45 0.69 -15.91
N PRO A 62 -4.54 -0.56 -16.40
CA PRO A 62 -4.91 -1.71 -15.56
C PRO A 62 -3.97 -1.92 -14.37
N TYR A 63 -2.66 -1.86 -14.62
CA TYR A 63 -1.62 -2.02 -13.60
C TYR A 63 -1.69 -0.92 -12.54
N ARG A 64 -1.81 0.33 -13.00
CA ARG A 64 -1.93 1.50 -12.15
C ARG A 64 -3.18 1.41 -11.29
N THR A 65 -4.34 1.15 -11.88
CA THR A 65 -5.62 1.09 -11.17
C THR A 65 -5.62 -0.01 -10.12
N ARG A 66 -5.23 -1.25 -10.48
CA ARG A 66 -5.10 -2.37 -9.53
C ARG A 66 -4.19 -2.03 -8.36
N LYS A 67 -3.00 -1.48 -8.64
CA LYS A 67 -2.03 -1.09 -7.59
C LYS A 67 -2.54 0.06 -6.73
N VAL A 68 -3.12 1.10 -7.32
CA VAL A 68 -3.62 2.27 -6.61
C VAL A 68 -4.81 1.91 -5.71
N ARG A 69 -5.72 1.05 -6.18
CA ARG A 69 -6.88 0.61 -5.39
C ARG A 69 -6.51 -0.41 -4.33
N ILE A 70 -5.82 -1.49 -4.69
CA ILE A 70 -5.56 -2.58 -3.76
C ILE A 70 -4.39 -2.24 -2.84
N LEU A 71 -3.20 -1.96 -3.35
CA LEU A 71 -2.03 -1.73 -2.50
C LEU A 71 -2.12 -0.37 -1.78
N ASN A 72 -2.26 0.71 -2.55
CA ASN A 72 -2.25 2.05 -1.98
C ASN A 72 -3.54 2.34 -1.21
N GLY A 73 -4.70 1.85 -1.69
CA GLY A 73 -5.97 1.98 -1.00
C GLY A 73 -5.97 1.22 0.32
N ALA A 74 -5.49 -0.04 0.35
CA ALA A 74 -5.30 -0.79 1.60
C ALA A 74 -4.50 -0.02 2.65
N HIS A 75 -3.33 0.51 2.30
CA HIS A 75 -2.54 1.34 3.21
C HIS A 75 -3.32 2.56 3.72
N THR A 76 -3.90 3.35 2.81
CA THR A 76 -4.64 4.55 3.20
C THR A 76 -5.84 4.23 4.08
N THR A 77 -6.53 3.12 3.82
CA THR A 77 -7.69 2.69 4.59
C THR A 77 -7.30 2.21 5.99
N LEU A 78 -6.21 1.45 6.09
CA LEU A 78 -5.73 0.84 7.33
C LEU A 78 -5.18 1.85 8.33
N VAL A 79 -4.36 2.80 7.85
CA VAL A 79 -3.55 3.69 8.70
C VAL A 79 -4.34 4.37 9.82
N PRO A 80 -5.45 5.09 9.58
CA PRO A 80 -6.15 5.77 10.67
C PRO A 80 -6.79 4.78 11.65
N VAL A 81 -7.30 3.64 11.17
CA VAL A 81 -7.93 2.61 12.01
C VAL A 81 -6.89 1.96 12.92
N ALA A 82 -5.77 1.50 12.34
CA ALA A 82 -4.70 0.86 13.08
C ALA A 82 -4.03 1.81 14.08
N TYR A 83 -3.84 3.08 13.71
CA TYR A 83 -3.30 4.09 14.60
C TYR A 83 -4.18 4.30 15.84
N LEU A 84 -5.49 4.40 15.65
CA LEU A 84 -6.48 4.54 16.73
C LEU A 84 -6.61 3.26 17.58
N LEU A 85 -6.20 2.10 17.07
CA LEU A 85 -6.05 0.86 17.83
C LEU A 85 -4.70 0.75 18.57
N HIS A 86 -3.93 1.84 18.62
CA HIS A 86 -2.61 1.88 19.28
C HIS A 86 -1.54 0.97 18.63
N LEU A 87 -1.65 0.71 17.33
CA LEU A 87 -0.64 -0.01 16.53
C LEU A 87 0.27 0.99 15.83
N ASP A 88 1.56 0.69 15.68
CA ASP A 88 2.57 1.63 15.16
C ASP A 88 3.03 1.30 13.74
N THR A 89 2.92 0.03 13.34
CA THR A 89 3.42 -0.44 12.05
C THR A 89 2.35 -1.17 11.24
N VAL A 90 2.56 -1.22 9.91
CA VAL A 90 1.69 -1.99 9.00
C VAL A 90 1.71 -3.49 9.33
N GLY A 91 2.88 -4.04 9.71
CA GLY A 91 2.99 -5.46 10.07
C GLY A 91 2.13 -5.80 11.28
N GLU A 92 2.25 -5.03 12.37
CA GLU A 92 1.41 -5.16 13.56
C GLU A 92 -0.09 -5.06 13.21
N ALA A 93 -0.45 -4.08 12.39
CA ALA A 93 -1.84 -3.87 11.98
C ALA A 93 -2.42 -5.02 11.16
N VAL A 94 -1.58 -5.73 10.41
CA VAL A 94 -2.02 -6.83 9.57
C VAL A 94 -2.09 -8.15 10.36
N ASP A 95 -1.33 -8.29 11.44
CA ASP A 95 -1.37 -9.44 12.35
C ASP A 95 -2.36 -9.26 13.51
N ASP A 96 -2.79 -8.03 13.79
CA ASP A 96 -3.86 -7.74 14.75
C ASP A 96 -5.21 -8.34 14.31
N ALA A 97 -5.94 -8.93 15.26
CA ALA A 97 -7.18 -9.65 14.98
C ALA A 97 -8.31 -8.74 14.49
N LEU A 98 -8.34 -7.47 14.90
CA LEU A 98 -9.36 -6.50 14.48
C LEU A 98 -8.94 -5.79 13.20
N ALA A 99 -7.76 -5.18 13.18
CA ALA A 99 -7.25 -4.41 12.04
C ALA A 99 -6.98 -5.29 10.82
N GLY A 100 -6.39 -6.49 11.00
CA GLY A 100 -6.13 -7.43 9.91
C GLY A 100 -7.42 -7.96 9.28
N LYS A 101 -8.42 -8.28 10.11
CA LYS A 101 -9.75 -8.69 9.64
C LYS A 101 -10.48 -7.55 8.91
N PHE A 102 -10.45 -6.35 9.48
CA PHE A 102 -11.00 -5.14 8.85
C PHE A 102 -10.39 -4.92 7.47
N LEU A 103 -9.06 -4.96 7.35
CA LEU A 103 -8.36 -4.76 6.10
C LEU A 103 -8.74 -5.81 5.05
N THR A 104 -8.66 -7.08 5.42
CA THR A 104 -8.94 -8.20 4.52
C THR A 104 -10.35 -8.10 3.97
N GLN A 105 -11.34 -7.89 4.85
CA GLN A 105 -12.74 -7.75 4.45
C GLN A 105 -12.97 -6.49 3.61
N THR A 106 -12.30 -5.37 3.90
CA THR A 106 -12.39 -4.16 3.08
C THR A 106 -11.91 -4.42 1.66
N VAL A 107 -10.73 -5.04 1.50
CA VAL A 107 -10.17 -5.30 0.18
C VAL A 107 -11.05 -6.28 -0.59
N GLU A 108 -11.41 -7.42 0.01
CA GLU A 108 -12.16 -8.48 -0.65
C GLU A 108 -13.61 -8.08 -0.99
N ARG A 109 -14.28 -7.38 -0.08
CA ARG A 109 -15.73 -7.12 -0.19
C ARG A 109 -16.05 -5.74 -0.74
N GLU A 110 -15.16 -4.75 -0.59
CA GLU A 110 -15.47 -3.36 -0.93
C GLU A 110 -14.55 -2.76 -1.99
N ILE A 111 -13.33 -3.27 -2.18
CA ILE A 111 -12.40 -2.74 -3.21
C ILE A 111 -12.36 -3.64 -4.45
N ILE A 112 -12.14 -4.95 -4.29
CA ILE A 112 -12.06 -5.88 -5.43
C ILE A 112 -13.32 -5.83 -6.33
N PRO A 113 -14.55 -5.78 -5.80
CA PRO A 113 -15.76 -5.73 -6.64
C PRO A 113 -15.90 -4.45 -7.47
N THR A 114 -15.10 -3.41 -7.20
CA THR A 114 -15.13 -2.13 -7.91
C THR A 114 -14.14 -2.06 -9.07
N LEU A 115 -13.48 -3.18 -9.39
CA LEU A 115 -12.43 -3.24 -10.42
C LEU A 115 -12.88 -4.15 -11.56
N ASP A 116 -12.72 -3.66 -12.79
CA ASP A 116 -13.06 -4.41 -14.01
C ASP A 116 -11.87 -5.24 -14.52
N LEU A 117 -11.34 -6.09 -13.63
CA LEU A 117 -10.24 -7.02 -13.93
C LEU A 117 -10.62 -8.44 -13.48
N PRO A 118 -9.97 -9.49 -14.01
CA PRO A 118 -10.25 -10.86 -13.60
C PRO A 118 -10.14 -11.01 -12.08
N LYS A 119 -11.20 -11.51 -11.45
CA LYS A 119 -11.30 -11.58 -9.98
C LYS A 119 -10.12 -12.33 -9.35
N GLN A 120 -9.74 -13.47 -9.91
CA GLN A 120 -8.60 -14.26 -9.41
C GLN A 120 -7.29 -13.46 -9.42
N GLU A 121 -7.06 -12.66 -10.48
CA GLU A 121 -5.86 -11.81 -10.58
C GLU A 121 -5.84 -10.73 -9.49
N LEU A 122 -7.00 -10.18 -9.15
CA LEU A 122 -7.14 -9.19 -8.08
C LEU A 122 -6.92 -9.82 -6.69
N GLU A 123 -7.47 -11.02 -6.47
CA GLU A 123 -7.31 -11.77 -5.21
C GLU A 123 -5.85 -12.20 -5.01
N ASP A 124 -5.20 -12.72 -6.05
CA ASP A 124 -3.78 -13.09 -6.00
C ASP A 124 -2.90 -11.86 -5.73
N PHE A 125 -3.22 -10.73 -6.37
CA PHE A 125 -2.51 -9.48 -6.12
C PHE A 125 -2.72 -8.96 -4.69
N ALA A 126 -3.96 -9.04 -4.16
CA ALA A 126 -4.26 -8.66 -2.78
C ALA A 126 -3.52 -9.54 -1.77
N LYS A 127 -3.48 -10.85 -1.99
CA LYS A 127 -2.71 -11.79 -1.18
C LYS A 127 -1.23 -11.42 -1.17
N ALA A 128 -0.64 -11.20 -2.35
CA ALA A 128 0.76 -10.78 -2.45
C ALA A 128 1.02 -9.44 -1.75
N VAL A 129 0.07 -8.49 -1.77
CA VAL A 129 0.16 -7.24 -1.01
C VAL A 129 0.18 -7.50 0.49
N PHE A 130 -0.70 -8.35 1.00
CA PHE A 130 -0.75 -8.68 2.43
C PHE A 130 0.49 -9.42 2.91
N ASP A 131 1.03 -10.34 2.11
CA ASP A 131 2.30 -11.00 2.42
C ASP A 131 3.45 -9.99 2.53
N ARG A 132 3.46 -8.98 1.65
CA ARG A 132 4.45 -7.89 1.69
C ARG A 132 4.26 -6.94 2.87
N PHE A 133 3.02 -6.72 3.29
CA PHE A 133 2.73 -5.93 4.49
C PHE A 133 3.23 -6.63 5.77
N ARG A 134 3.27 -7.96 5.78
CA ARG A 134 3.82 -8.80 6.86
C ARG A 134 5.33 -8.99 6.80
N ASN A 135 6.05 -8.29 5.91
CA ASN A 135 7.50 -8.48 5.78
C ASN A 135 8.22 -8.08 7.09
N PRO A 136 8.82 -9.03 7.83
CA PRO A 136 9.40 -8.74 9.15
C PRO A 136 10.67 -7.91 9.07
N PHE A 137 11.29 -7.81 7.90
CA PHE A 137 12.51 -7.03 7.67
C PHE A 137 12.20 -5.57 7.28
N VAL A 138 10.93 -5.21 7.11
CA VAL A 138 10.50 -3.87 6.70
C VAL A 138 9.55 -3.30 7.74
N LYS A 139 10.10 -2.51 8.66
CA LYS A 139 9.31 -1.80 9.67
C LYS A 139 8.65 -0.56 9.05
N HIS A 140 7.48 -0.75 8.45
CA HIS A 140 6.74 0.32 7.78
C HIS A 140 5.80 1.02 8.76
N TYR A 141 6.25 2.14 9.32
CA TYR A 141 5.49 2.94 10.28
C TYR A 141 4.23 3.56 9.67
N LEU A 142 3.11 3.49 10.41
CA LEU A 142 1.84 4.09 10.00
C LEU A 142 1.98 5.60 9.78
N MET A 143 2.74 6.28 10.64
CA MET A 143 2.95 7.72 10.55
C MET A 143 3.72 8.15 9.29
N SER A 144 4.65 7.33 8.79
CA SER A 144 5.32 7.58 7.51
C SER A 144 4.33 7.55 6.34
N ILE A 145 3.28 6.72 6.46
CA ILE A 145 2.22 6.60 5.47
C ILE A 145 1.16 7.70 5.63
N ALA A 146 0.93 8.19 6.85
CA ALA A 146 -0.10 9.18 7.16
C ALA A 146 0.15 10.57 6.56
N LEU A 147 1.37 10.88 6.13
CA LEU A 147 1.68 12.15 5.46
C LEU A 147 0.79 12.33 4.20
N ASN A 148 0.14 13.49 4.06
CA ASN A 148 -0.79 13.80 2.96
C ASN A 148 -2.00 12.85 2.87
N SER A 149 -2.55 12.40 4.00
CA SER A 149 -3.62 11.39 4.03
C SER A 149 -4.89 11.78 3.26
N PHE A 150 -5.34 13.03 3.30
CA PHE A 150 -6.55 13.43 2.54
C PHE A 150 -6.33 13.36 1.02
N SER A 151 -5.23 13.89 0.50
CA SER A 151 -4.89 13.77 -0.93
C SER A 151 -4.73 12.29 -1.35
N LYS A 152 -4.17 11.47 -0.45
CA LYS A 152 -4.09 10.01 -0.63
C LYS A 152 -5.49 9.38 -0.62
N TYR A 153 -6.39 9.80 0.27
CA TYR A 153 -7.76 9.29 0.35
C TYR A 153 -8.53 9.58 -0.94
N GLU A 154 -8.50 10.83 -1.40
CA GLU A 154 -9.18 11.28 -2.63
C GLU A 154 -8.74 10.46 -3.86
N THR A 155 -7.45 10.19 -3.98
CA THR A 155 -6.91 9.48 -5.15
C THR A 155 -7.03 7.96 -5.04
N ARG A 156 -6.88 7.39 -3.84
CA ARG A 156 -6.74 5.94 -3.63
C ARG A 156 -8.04 5.27 -3.18
N VAL A 157 -8.80 5.90 -2.29
CA VAL A 157 -9.94 5.29 -1.58
C VAL A 157 -11.29 5.79 -2.10
N LEU A 158 -11.46 7.12 -2.21
CA LEU A 158 -12.73 7.74 -2.59
C LEU A 158 -13.34 7.14 -3.86
N PRO A 159 -12.60 6.87 -4.94
CA PRO A 159 -13.24 6.34 -6.13
C PRO A 159 -13.64 4.87 -6.02
N SER A 160 -13.00 4.06 -5.17
CA SER A 160 -13.56 2.73 -4.84
C SER A 160 -14.86 2.86 -4.05
N LEU A 161 -14.94 3.83 -3.13
CA LEU A 161 -16.19 4.09 -2.41
C LEU A 161 -17.32 4.50 -3.37
N LEU A 162 -17.05 5.45 -4.26
CA LEU A 162 -18.04 5.93 -5.24
C LEU A 162 -18.45 4.84 -6.22
N GLU A 163 -17.50 4.04 -6.70
CA GLU A 163 -17.77 2.93 -7.60
C GLU A 163 -18.58 1.83 -6.93
N TYR A 164 -18.25 1.49 -5.67
CA TYR A 164 -19.05 0.55 -4.87
C TYR A 164 -20.50 1.05 -4.75
N LEU A 165 -20.70 2.31 -4.37
CA LEU A 165 -22.03 2.92 -4.26
C LEU A 165 -22.76 2.90 -5.61
N SER A 166 -22.07 3.20 -6.71
CA SER A 166 -22.64 3.16 -8.05
C SER A 166 -23.15 1.76 -8.42
N ARG A 167 -22.36 0.72 -8.14
CA ARG A 167 -22.66 -0.69 -8.49
C ARG A 167 -23.72 -1.32 -7.59
N THR A 168 -23.62 -1.11 -6.28
CA THR A 168 -24.44 -1.83 -5.29
C THR A 168 -25.65 -1.03 -4.83
N LYS A 169 -25.64 0.29 -5.04
CA LYS A 169 -26.59 1.25 -4.45
C LYS A 169 -26.56 1.30 -2.92
N GLU A 170 -25.49 0.78 -2.32
CA GLU A 170 -25.24 0.79 -0.88
C GLU A 170 -23.90 1.45 -0.57
N LEU A 171 -23.77 2.03 0.62
CA LEU A 171 -22.50 2.55 1.09
C LEU A 171 -21.57 1.42 1.57
N PRO A 172 -20.29 1.39 1.15
CA PRO A 172 -19.31 0.45 1.65
C PRO A 172 -18.95 0.79 3.10
N LYS A 173 -19.30 -0.10 4.03
CA LYS A 173 -19.26 0.19 5.47
C LYS A 173 -17.83 0.42 5.95
N HIS A 174 -16.87 -0.37 5.50
CA HIS A 174 -15.49 -0.25 5.95
C HIS A 174 -14.76 0.95 5.35
N LEU A 175 -14.97 1.24 4.06
CA LEU A 175 -14.40 2.43 3.42
C LEU A 175 -14.95 3.72 4.04
N VAL A 176 -16.26 3.77 4.36
CA VAL A 176 -16.87 4.88 5.09
C VAL A 176 -16.32 4.97 6.52
N PHE A 177 -16.19 3.85 7.23
CA PHE A 177 -15.59 3.82 8.56
C PHE A 177 -14.14 4.31 8.54
N SER A 178 -13.37 3.96 7.52
CA SER A 178 -12.00 4.44 7.35
C SER A 178 -11.92 5.96 7.19
N LEU A 179 -12.86 6.57 6.44
CA LEU A 179 -12.96 8.02 6.37
C LEU A 179 -13.28 8.63 7.74
N ALA A 180 -14.22 8.04 8.49
CA ALA A 180 -14.54 8.51 9.83
C ALA A 180 -13.32 8.40 10.79
N ALA A 181 -12.59 7.29 10.74
CA ALA A 181 -11.34 7.11 11.47
C ALA A 181 -10.29 8.13 11.05
N LEU A 182 -10.22 8.49 9.77
CA LEU A 182 -9.32 9.52 9.28
C LEU A 182 -9.67 10.89 9.87
N LEU A 183 -10.95 11.25 9.91
CA LEU A 183 -11.40 12.50 10.54
C LEU A 183 -11.01 12.54 12.04
N GLU A 184 -11.19 11.43 12.76
CA GLU A 184 -10.79 11.32 14.16
C GLU A 184 -9.27 11.40 14.33
N PHE A 185 -8.50 10.72 13.48
CA PHE A 185 -7.04 10.79 13.45
C PHE A 185 -6.53 12.24 13.34
N TYR A 186 -7.18 13.08 12.52
CA TYR A 186 -6.81 14.48 12.35
C TYR A 186 -7.15 15.39 13.55
N ARG A 187 -7.89 14.90 14.55
CA ARG A 187 -8.03 15.61 15.83
C ARG A 187 -6.74 15.59 16.66
N GLY A 188 -5.75 14.78 16.24
CA GLY A 188 -4.44 14.71 16.88
C GLY A 188 -4.44 13.97 18.22
N LYS A 189 -5.50 13.20 18.49
CA LYS A 189 -5.64 12.38 19.70
C LYS A 189 -5.47 10.90 19.37
N ARG A 190 -4.78 10.18 20.25
CA ARG A 190 -4.61 8.73 20.18
C ARG A 190 -5.03 8.15 21.52
N GLY A 191 -6.33 8.02 21.75
CA GLY A 191 -6.93 7.76 23.08
C GLY A 191 -7.70 8.98 23.60
N GLU A 192 -7.94 9.04 24.91
CA GLU A 192 -8.60 10.19 25.57
C GLU A 192 -7.89 11.54 25.30
#